data_AF-A0A8T1FZ94-F1
#
_entry.id   AF-A0A8T1FZ94-F1
#
_cell.length_a   1.000
_cell.length_b   1.000
_cell.length_c   1.000
_cell.angle_alpha   90.00
_cell.angle_beta   90.00
_cell.angle_gamma   90.00
#
_symmetry.space_group_name_H-M   'P 1'
#
loop_
_entity.id
_entity.type
_entity.pdbx_description
1 polymer ?
#
loop_
_entity_poly.entity_id
_entity_poly.type
_entity_poly.pdbx_seq_one_letter_code
_entity_poly.pdbx_strand_id
1 'polypeptide(L)'
;MMDSAVLLQAVAGVARAVRSLYGPNKLRKQVTDELDQTLFSADVYTVTSVLQSQNAGTSILQQALDDQRQEVGTGCTTMLCSDIILQAVSSAETCCLTTAKYMRIPLAEAVPSFQKLVFARQLEALGLILSTNNNRIATTLAVRAASRLDPIQFCEADVSLSDLVTTHVVLGGATSATSSRVLDGVLLPVTDAPPRNVLQRRISSSAEISITGGVVVLAGDLDSLEFTTNSSVHVIFVHGGISPPVIDASVSTTDAPLCIPVSSYNSLRQLAEMSGAEIVDSWDELLPNAIGHECLQMKTLEFSVSRSQDDELASSFVQIMPDTRCQQHVSVIVQGPTKSLAEELRNETIKVISRLRNALRSGYVLPGNGGFWCACAAAVKQEAKALASQELLSFATARLMDSFTQLGVILVENSDVENDSFFSRLARVRTVQKRFVRSVQDVGAPKFYSCYYDFRSIEYAVLASKMTEPESEDGRLFHVDEYNSMASAIRKSFRVIQLLLNVDHHQIN
;
A
#
# COMPACT_ATOMS: atom_id res chain seq x y z
N MET A 1 1.76 -32.24 -19.28
CA MET A 1 2.04 -32.18 -17.84
C MET A 1 2.99 -31.01 -17.63
N MET A 2 2.58 -29.98 -16.91
CA MET A 2 3.54 -28.97 -16.45
C MET A 2 4.21 -29.53 -15.21
N ASP A 3 5.50 -29.86 -15.33
CA ASP A 3 6.33 -30.30 -14.22
C ASP A 3 6.40 -29.19 -13.16
N SER A 4 6.14 -29.50 -11.90
CA SER A 4 6.26 -28.57 -10.76
C SER A 4 7.64 -27.88 -10.71
N ALA A 5 8.69 -28.52 -11.22
CA ALA A 5 10.01 -27.90 -11.39
C ALA A 5 9.99 -26.71 -12.36
N VAL A 6 9.22 -26.79 -13.47
CA VAL A 6 9.09 -25.71 -14.45
C VAL A 6 8.33 -24.52 -13.87
N LEU A 7 7.28 -24.79 -13.08
CA LEU A 7 6.51 -23.73 -12.40
C LEU A 7 7.37 -23.00 -11.36
N LEU A 8 8.15 -23.74 -10.57
CA LEU A 8 9.08 -23.16 -9.61
C LEU A 8 10.20 -22.37 -10.30
N GLN A 9 10.71 -22.83 -11.43
CA GLN A 9 11.71 -22.10 -12.21
C GLN A 9 11.17 -20.77 -12.76
N ALA A 10 9.91 -20.74 -13.20
CA ALA A 10 9.27 -19.52 -13.66
C ALA A 10 9.15 -18.49 -12.54
N VAL A 11 8.67 -18.91 -11.35
CA VAL A 11 8.58 -18.05 -10.16
C VAL A 11 9.96 -17.57 -9.70
N ALA A 12 10.96 -18.45 -9.67
CA ALA A 12 12.35 -18.07 -9.36
C ALA A 12 12.93 -17.10 -10.40
N GLY A 13 12.50 -17.20 -11.67
CA GLY A 13 12.83 -16.25 -12.72
C GLY A 13 12.33 -14.83 -12.38
N VAL A 14 11.07 -14.71 -11.95
CA VAL A 14 10.47 -13.44 -11.51
C VAL A 14 11.19 -12.90 -10.27
N ALA A 15 11.42 -13.73 -9.25
CA ALA A 15 12.12 -13.33 -8.03
C ALA A 15 13.55 -12.81 -8.31
N ARG A 16 14.30 -13.51 -9.18
CA ARG A 16 15.63 -13.05 -9.63
C ARG A 16 15.56 -11.73 -10.40
N ALA A 17 14.52 -11.53 -11.23
CA ALA A 17 14.35 -10.29 -11.95
C ALA A 17 14.19 -9.13 -10.97
N VAL A 18 13.39 -9.27 -9.91
CA VAL A 18 13.10 -8.19 -8.95
C VAL A 18 14.09 -8.05 -7.79
N ARG A 19 15.12 -8.91 -7.68
CA ARG A 19 16.09 -8.89 -6.56
C ARG A 19 16.74 -7.53 -6.29
N SER A 20 16.95 -6.72 -7.34
CA SER A 20 17.57 -5.39 -7.23
C SER A 20 16.63 -4.33 -6.65
N LEU A 21 15.36 -4.68 -6.43
CA LEU A 21 14.33 -3.81 -5.87
C LEU A 21 14.21 -3.97 -4.34
N TYR A 22 15.02 -4.84 -3.73
CA TYR A 22 14.94 -5.17 -2.31
C TYR A 22 15.78 -4.22 -1.46
N GLY A 23 15.28 -3.84 -0.29
CA GLY A 23 16.00 -3.03 0.68
C GLY A 23 15.83 -1.51 0.51
N PRO A 24 16.49 -0.72 1.37
CA PRO A 24 16.29 0.73 1.45
C PRO A 24 16.85 1.51 0.25
N ASN A 25 17.93 1.02 -0.39
CA ASN A 25 18.53 1.65 -1.56
C ASN A 25 18.28 0.82 -2.83
N LYS A 26 17.03 0.37 -2.95
CA LYS A 26 16.52 -0.35 -4.13
C LYS A 26 16.74 0.43 -5.43
N LEU A 27 17.12 -0.29 -6.48
CA LEU A 27 17.19 0.25 -7.85
C LEU A 27 15.77 0.44 -8.41
N ARG A 28 15.68 1.19 -9.52
CA ARG A 28 14.47 1.27 -10.34
C ARG A 28 14.62 0.37 -11.56
N LYS A 29 13.51 -0.16 -12.04
CA LYS A 29 13.42 -0.86 -13.32
C LYS A 29 12.53 -0.08 -14.27
N GLN A 30 12.97 -0.02 -15.52
CA GLN A 30 12.10 0.34 -16.62
C GLN A 30 11.27 -0.89 -16.97
N VAL A 31 9.96 -0.73 -16.96
CA VAL A 31 8.98 -1.73 -17.40
C VAL A 31 8.08 -1.08 -18.44
N THR A 32 7.73 -1.84 -19.47
CA THR A 32 6.83 -1.39 -20.54
C THR A 32 5.70 -2.40 -20.58
N ASP A 33 4.46 -1.92 -20.50
CA ASP A 33 3.27 -2.77 -20.54
C ASP A 33 2.87 -3.13 -21.97
N GLU A 34 1.81 -3.92 -22.11
CA GLU A 34 1.27 -4.36 -23.41
C GLU A 34 0.71 -3.20 -24.26
N LEU A 35 0.50 -2.02 -23.65
CA LEU A 35 0.03 -0.81 -24.30
C LEU A 35 1.18 0.15 -24.65
N ASP A 36 2.42 -0.35 -24.67
CA ASP A 36 3.67 0.41 -24.89
C ASP A 36 3.90 1.57 -23.88
N GLN A 37 3.19 1.57 -22.75
CA GLN A 37 3.41 2.57 -21.70
C GLN A 37 4.62 2.20 -20.87
N THR A 38 5.60 3.09 -20.85
CA THR A 38 6.85 2.88 -20.11
C THR A 38 6.79 3.55 -18.73
N LEU A 39 7.09 2.76 -17.70
CA LEU A 39 7.14 3.17 -16.30
C LEU A 39 8.51 2.81 -15.69
N PHE A 40 9.08 3.76 -14.95
CA PHE A 40 10.23 3.49 -14.09
C PHE A 40 9.73 3.27 -12.66
N SER A 41 9.87 2.05 -12.13
CA SER A 41 9.36 1.70 -10.81
C SER A 41 10.39 0.95 -9.96
N ALA A 42 10.45 1.30 -8.68
CA ALA A 42 11.08 0.49 -7.64
C ALA A 42 10.05 -0.26 -6.78
N ASP A 43 8.78 -0.29 -7.20
CA ASP A 43 7.76 -1.12 -6.56
C ASP A 43 7.78 -2.53 -7.15
N VAL A 44 8.00 -3.50 -6.26
CA VAL A 44 8.07 -4.91 -6.64
C VAL A 44 6.75 -5.36 -7.26
N TYR A 45 5.62 -4.96 -6.68
CA TYR A 45 4.29 -5.32 -7.19
C TYR A 45 4.10 -4.83 -8.63
N THR A 46 4.33 -3.54 -8.90
CA THR A 46 4.22 -2.98 -10.25
C THR A 46 5.11 -3.71 -11.25
N VAL A 47 6.36 -4.00 -10.88
CA VAL A 47 7.29 -4.69 -11.79
C VAL A 47 6.86 -6.14 -12.03
N THR A 48 6.41 -6.88 -11.01
CA THR A 48 5.95 -8.25 -11.18
C THR A 48 4.67 -8.36 -12.00
N SER A 49 3.74 -7.41 -11.85
CA SER A 49 2.51 -7.38 -12.66
C SER A 49 2.81 -7.24 -14.15
N VAL A 50 3.82 -6.43 -14.52
CA VAL A 50 4.23 -6.31 -15.93
C VAL A 50 5.02 -7.53 -16.41
N LEU A 51 5.75 -8.21 -15.51
CA LEU A 51 6.46 -9.46 -15.84
C LEU A 51 5.56 -10.70 -15.85
N GLN A 52 4.26 -10.56 -15.54
CA GLN A 52 3.33 -11.66 -15.54
C GLN A 52 3.32 -12.32 -16.92
N SER A 53 3.48 -13.65 -16.93
CA SER A 53 3.49 -14.44 -18.16
C SER A 53 2.28 -15.36 -18.19
N GLN A 54 2.05 -16.04 -19.32
CA GLN A 54 1.05 -17.10 -19.44
C GLN A 54 1.39 -18.36 -18.61
N ASN A 55 2.53 -18.38 -17.89
CA ASN A 55 2.89 -19.47 -17.01
C ASN A 55 2.01 -19.48 -15.75
N ALA A 56 1.35 -20.60 -15.49
CA ALA A 56 0.47 -20.79 -14.33
C ALA A 56 1.15 -20.48 -12.98
N GLY A 57 2.45 -20.75 -12.86
CA GLY A 57 3.22 -20.44 -11.65
C GLY A 57 3.34 -18.94 -11.41
N THR A 58 3.54 -18.15 -12.47
CA THR A 58 3.56 -16.68 -12.37
C THR A 58 2.18 -16.11 -12.10
N SER A 59 1.11 -16.74 -12.60
CA SER A 59 -0.27 -16.33 -12.29
C SER A 59 -0.65 -16.60 -10.82
N ILE A 60 -0.28 -17.77 -10.28
CA ILE A 60 -0.49 -18.09 -8.85
C ILE A 60 0.27 -17.09 -7.96
N LEU A 61 1.51 -16.76 -8.34
CA LEU A 61 2.29 -15.76 -7.64
C LEU A 61 1.64 -14.37 -7.70
N GLN A 62 1.17 -13.95 -8.89
CA GLN A 62 0.53 -12.65 -9.06
C GLN A 62 -0.75 -12.54 -8.22
N GLN A 63 -1.62 -13.55 -8.23
CA GLN A 63 -2.81 -13.59 -7.39
C GLN A 63 -2.46 -13.41 -5.91
N ALA A 64 -1.44 -14.11 -5.42
CA ALA A 64 -1.03 -13.99 -4.02
C ALA A 64 -0.47 -12.59 -3.70
N LEU A 65 0.18 -11.93 -4.67
CA LEU A 65 0.64 -10.55 -4.54
C LEU A 65 -0.53 -9.56 -4.53
N ASP A 66 -1.55 -9.79 -5.35
CA ASP A 66 -2.80 -9.00 -5.39
C ASP A 66 -3.51 -9.09 -4.03
N ASP A 67 -3.69 -10.32 -3.52
CA ASP A 67 -4.30 -10.56 -2.20
C ASP A 67 -3.49 -9.87 -1.09
N GLN A 68 -2.16 -9.91 -1.14
CA GLN A 68 -1.31 -9.23 -0.15
C GLN A 68 -1.43 -7.70 -0.24
N ARG A 69 -1.45 -7.15 -1.46
CA ARG A 69 -1.61 -5.73 -1.71
C ARG A 69 -2.98 -5.25 -1.24
N GLN A 70 -4.03 -6.01 -1.45
CA GLN A 70 -5.40 -5.66 -1.05
C GLN A 70 -5.60 -5.75 0.46
N GLU A 71 -5.18 -6.84 1.10
CA GLU A 71 -5.42 -7.05 2.53
C GLU A 71 -4.52 -6.19 3.42
N VAL A 72 -3.23 -6.08 3.08
CA VAL A 72 -2.22 -5.51 3.98
C VAL A 72 -1.46 -4.35 3.36
N GLY A 73 -1.50 -4.17 2.04
CA GLY A 73 -0.90 -3.04 1.33
C GLY A 73 0.63 -3.06 1.22
N THR A 74 1.32 -3.78 2.10
CA THR A 74 2.78 -3.91 2.12
C THR A 74 3.22 -5.37 2.14
N GLY A 75 4.53 -5.64 2.09
CA GLY A 75 5.06 -7.02 2.20
C GLY A 75 5.16 -7.82 0.91
N CYS A 76 4.78 -7.27 -0.26
CA CYS A 76 4.98 -7.92 -1.56
C CYS A 76 6.46 -8.30 -1.79
N THR A 77 7.40 -7.44 -1.39
CA THR A 77 8.83 -7.73 -1.42
C THR A 77 9.17 -8.95 -0.56
N THR A 78 8.66 -9.01 0.68
CA THR A 78 8.85 -10.14 1.59
C THR A 78 8.37 -11.47 0.99
N MET A 79 7.25 -11.46 0.26
CA MET A 79 6.72 -12.67 -0.38
C MET A 79 7.64 -13.25 -1.45
N LEU A 80 8.30 -12.40 -2.24
CA LEU A 80 9.16 -12.79 -3.35
C LEU A 80 10.60 -13.15 -2.94
N CYS A 81 10.94 -12.93 -1.66
CA CYS A 81 12.25 -13.24 -1.11
C CYS A 81 12.42 -14.72 -0.71
N SER A 82 11.34 -15.51 -0.68
CA SER A 82 11.42 -16.94 -0.36
C SER A 82 11.64 -17.78 -1.61
N ASP A 83 12.82 -17.67 -2.22
CA ASP A 83 13.24 -18.56 -3.29
C ASP A 83 13.51 -19.97 -2.73
N ILE A 84 12.77 -20.95 -3.27
CA ILE A 84 13.01 -22.40 -3.27
C ILE A 84 12.91 -23.11 -1.91
N ILE A 85 11.76 -23.73 -1.61
CA ILE A 85 11.68 -24.69 -0.50
C ILE A 85 10.69 -25.83 -0.82
N LEU A 86 11.22 -27.03 -1.03
CA LEU A 86 10.46 -28.28 -1.08
C LEU A 86 10.41 -28.95 0.31
N GLN A 87 9.24 -29.48 0.67
CA GLN A 87 8.91 -30.36 1.82
C GLN A 87 9.21 -29.88 3.26
N ALA A 88 10.16 -28.98 3.51
CA ALA A 88 10.38 -28.34 4.83
C ALA A 88 9.45 -27.14 5.13
N VAL A 89 8.48 -26.90 4.24
CA VAL A 89 7.66 -25.69 4.14
C VAL A 89 6.87 -25.41 5.43
N SER A 90 6.18 -26.39 6.01
CA SER A 90 5.29 -26.15 7.17
C SER A 90 6.06 -25.92 8.48
N SER A 91 7.12 -26.68 8.72
CA SER A 91 7.97 -26.52 9.91
C SER A 91 8.67 -25.17 9.89
N ALA A 92 9.20 -24.76 8.74
CA ALA A 92 9.89 -23.49 8.61
C ALA A 92 8.96 -22.27 8.67
N GLU A 93 7.76 -22.36 8.08
CA GLU A 93 6.72 -21.35 8.26
C GLU A 93 6.44 -21.14 9.75
N THR A 94 6.25 -22.24 10.49
CA THR A 94 6.01 -22.22 11.94
C THR A 94 7.18 -21.58 12.69
N CYS A 95 8.44 -21.92 12.34
CA CYS A 95 9.62 -21.30 12.91
C CYS A 95 9.66 -19.78 12.67
N CYS A 96 9.38 -19.33 11.45
CA CYS A 96 9.39 -17.91 11.09
C CYS A 96 8.29 -17.12 11.81
N LEU A 97 7.07 -17.65 11.85
CA LEU A 97 5.94 -17.03 12.56
C LEU A 97 6.18 -17.00 14.07
N THR A 98 6.76 -18.05 14.64
CA THR A 98 7.14 -18.11 16.05
C THR A 98 8.24 -17.11 16.38
N THR A 99 9.25 -16.99 15.50
CA THR A 99 10.32 -16.00 15.63
C THR A 99 9.75 -14.58 15.57
N ALA A 100 8.84 -14.30 14.63
CA ALA A 100 8.13 -13.01 14.56
C ALA A 100 7.35 -12.71 15.85
N LYS A 101 6.67 -13.72 16.42
CA LYS A 101 5.94 -13.57 17.69
C LYS A 101 6.86 -13.24 18.86
N TYR A 102 8.06 -13.83 18.91
CA TYR A 102 9.04 -13.52 19.95
C TYR A 102 9.66 -12.13 19.76
N MET A 103 9.99 -11.75 18.51
CA MET A 103 10.67 -10.49 18.20
C MET A 103 9.77 -9.25 18.18
N ARG A 104 8.46 -9.40 18.38
CA ARG A 104 7.51 -8.29 18.31
C ARG A 104 7.80 -7.25 19.41
N ILE A 105 7.82 -5.99 19.03
CA ILE A 105 8.05 -4.85 19.90
C ILE A 105 6.73 -4.10 20.04
N PRO A 106 6.16 -3.96 21.25
CA PRO A 106 4.97 -3.14 21.47
C PRO A 106 5.20 -1.68 21.04
N LEU A 107 4.18 -1.01 20.50
CA LEU A 107 4.31 0.41 20.12
C LEU A 107 4.71 1.32 21.28
N ALA A 108 4.24 1.02 22.49
CA ALA A 108 4.61 1.76 23.70
C ALA A 108 6.09 1.64 24.07
N GLU A 109 6.77 0.61 23.56
CA GLU A 109 8.21 0.41 23.73
C GLU A 109 8.99 0.96 22.53
N ALA A 110 8.44 0.90 21.32
CA ALA A 110 9.07 1.44 20.12
C ALA A 110 9.05 2.97 20.07
N VAL A 111 8.01 3.60 20.65
CA VAL A 111 7.83 5.05 20.66
C VAL A 111 7.71 5.56 22.10
N PRO A 112 8.58 6.47 22.55
CA PRO A 112 8.50 7.04 23.89
C PRO A 112 7.15 7.69 24.15
N SER A 113 6.54 7.38 25.30
CA SER A 113 5.25 7.95 25.73
C SER A 113 4.10 7.78 24.72
N PHE A 114 4.13 6.75 23.87
CA PHE A 114 3.15 6.54 22.79
C PHE A 114 1.69 6.72 23.23
N GLN A 115 1.30 6.16 24.37
CA GLN A 115 -0.06 6.22 24.91
C GLN A 115 -0.50 7.62 25.37
N LYS A 116 0.46 8.52 25.66
CA LYS A 116 0.18 9.90 26.09
C LYS A 116 0.08 10.86 24.91
N LEU A 117 0.52 10.44 23.73
CA LEU A 117 0.51 11.28 22.53
C LEU A 117 -0.90 11.34 21.94
N VAL A 118 -1.24 12.51 21.39
CA VAL A 118 -2.44 12.68 20.54
C VAL A 118 -2.26 11.89 19.25
N PHE A 119 -3.35 11.44 18.63
CA PHE A 119 -3.32 10.57 17.44
C PHE A 119 -2.41 11.09 16.31
N ALA A 120 -2.46 12.38 15.99
CA ALA A 120 -1.57 12.98 14.99
C ALA A 120 -0.08 12.82 15.34
N ARG A 121 0.30 12.99 16.62
CA ARG A 121 1.68 12.79 17.08
C ARG A 121 2.08 11.32 17.14
N GLN A 122 1.13 10.42 17.42
CA GLN A 122 1.35 8.98 17.30
C GLN A 122 1.70 8.61 15.84
N LEU A 123 0.92 9.12 14.87
CA LEU A 123 1.16 8.90 13.45
C LEU A 123 2.50 9.47 12.99
N GLU A 124 2.87 10.67 13.42
CA GLU A 124 4.18 11.26 13.11
C GLU A 124 5.34 10.40 13.65
N ALA A 125 5.26 9.98 14.91
CA ALA A 125 6.29 9.15 15.52
C ALA A 125 6.40 7.77 14.85
N LEU A 126 5.27 7.14 14.54
CA LEU A 126 5.24 5.89 13.78
C LEU A 126 5.77 6.08 12.35
N GLY A 127 5.40 7.18 11.71
CA GLY A 127 5.87 7.54 10.38
C GLY A 127 7.38 7.65 10.33
N LEU A 128 8.02 8.23 11.35
CA LEU A 128 9.47 8.32 11.44
C LEU A 128 10.14 6.93 11.49
N ILE A 129 9.70 6.04 12.39
CA ILE A 129 10.32 4.72 12.55
C ILE A 129 10.00 3.73 11.41
N LEU A 130 8.86 3.91 10.74
CA LEU A 130 8.44 3.09 9.58
C LEU A 130 8.91 3.69 8.25
N SER A 131 9.42 4.92 8.24
CA SER A 131 9.95 5.54 7.02
C SER A 131 11.29 4.93 6.64
N THR A 132 11.54 4.85 5.33
CA THR A 132 12.86 4.57 4.77
C THR A 132 13.46 5.88 4.25
N ASN A 133 14.79 5.95 4.18
CA ASN A 133 15.55 7.18 3.90
C ASN A 133 15.13 7.97 2.65
N ASN A 134 14.54 7.32 1.65
CA ASN A 134 14.12 7.96 0.39
C ASN A 134 12.63 8.38 0.36
N ASN A 135 11.86 8.11 1.42
CA ASN A 135 10.39 8.22 1.41
C ASN A 135 9.82 9.33 2.30
N ARG A 136 10.59 10.37 2.64
CA ARG A 136 10.14 11.46 3.54
C ARG A 136 8.87 12.17 3.06
N ILE A 137 8.76 12.40 1.75
CA ILE A 137 7.59 13.05 1.14
C ILE A 137 6.36 12.14 1.26
N ALA A 138 6.48 10.87 0.86
CA ALA A 138 5.42 9.88 0.99
C ALA A 138 4.96 9.73 2.45
N THR A 139 5.90 9.74 3.40
CA THR A 139 5.62 9.68 4.84
C THR A 139 4.83 10.90 5.30
N THR A 140 5.23 12.09 4.86
CA THR A 140 4.53 13.33 5.21
C THR A 140 3.11 13.34 4.65
N LEU A 141 2.91 12.92 3.40
CA LEU A 141 1.58 12.80 2.79
C LEU A 141 0.72 11.77 3.50
N ALA A 142 1.29 10.60 3.82
CA ALA A 142 0.60 9.51 4.50
C ALA A 142 0.16 9.91 5.92
N VAL A 143 1.05 10.51 6.71
CA VAL A 143 0.74 10.99 8.07
C VAL A 143 -0.34 12.07 8.01
N ARG A 144 -0.24 13.02 7.07
CA ARG A 144 -1.28 14.04 6.87
C ARG A 144 -2.62 13.41 6.50
N ALA A 145 -2.66 12.47 5.56
CA ALA A 145 -3.88 11.78 5.17
C ALA A 145 -4.51 11.03 6.35
N ALA A 146 -3.72 10.20 7.05
CA ALA A 146 -4.20 9.43 8.20
C ALA A 146 -4.66 10.33 9.36
N SER A 147 -4.04 11.48 9.57
CA SER A 147 -4.39 12.42 10.66
C SER A 147 -5.75 13.11 10.48
N ARG A 148 -6.31 13.12 9.27
CA ARG A 148 -7.62 13.73 8.96
C ARG A 148 -8.78 12.74 9.00
N LEU A 149 -8.45 11.46 8.97
CA LEU A 149 -9.42 10.37 9.11
C LEU A 149 -9.81 10.19 10.58
N ASP A 150 -11.00 9.65 10.80
CA ASP A 150 -11.40 9.21 12.13
C ASP A 150 -10.46 8.08 12.63
N PRO A 151 -9.89 8.19 13.86
CA PRO A 151 -8.95 7.21 14.38
C PRO A 151 -9.52 5.79 14.52
N ILE A 152 -10.81 5.67 14.84
CA ILE A 152 -11.50 4.39 15.05
C ILE A 152 -11.67 3.73 13.70
N GLN A 153 -12.31 4.43 12.75
CA GLN A 153 -12.55 3.92 11.40
C GLN A 153 -11.24 3.60 10.67
N PHE A 154 -10.19 4.39 10.87
CA PHE A 154 -8.87 4.12 10.31
C PHE A 154 -8.30 2.79 10.82
N CYS A 155 -8.56 2.40 12.07
CA CYS A 155 -8.04 1.17 12.66
C CYS A 155 -8.99 -0.04 12.51
N GLU A 156 -10.26 0.15 12.18
CA GLU A 156 -11.25 -0.94 12.02
C GLU A 156 -10.83 -1.97 10.98
N ALA A 157 -10.93 -3.26 11.32
CA ALA A 157 -10.46 -4.36 10.48
C ALA A 157 -11.26 -4.53 9.17
N ASP A 158 -12.57 -4.33 9.23
CA ASP A 158 -13.51 -4.62 8.14
C ASP A 158 -13.54 -3.54 7.04
N VAL A 159 -13.01 -2.35 7.33
CA VAL A 159 -12.97 -1.24 6.37
C VAL A 159 -11.75 -1.36 5.46
N SER A 160 -11.92 -1.32 4.14
CA SER A 160 -10.78 -1.36 3.21
C SER A 160 -10.06 -0.01 3.15
N LEU A 161 -8.78 0.01 2.75
CA LEU A 161 -8.04 1.27 2.66
C LEU A 161 -8.56 2.15 1.51
N SER A 162 -9.02 1.53 0.42
CA SER A 162 -9.61 2.22 -0.73
C SER A 162 -10.90 2.98 -0.39
N ASP A 163 -11.64 2.51 0.62
CA ASP A 163 -12.84 3.19 1.09
C ASP A 163 -12.49 4.48 1.84
N LEU A 164 -11.34 4.53 2.51
CA LEU A 164 -10.89 5.66 3.33
C LEU A 164 -10.04 6.66 2.56
N VAL A 165 -9.21 6.19 1.62
CA VAL A 165 -8.23 7.03 0.91
C VAL A 165 -8.26 6.76 -0.58
N THR A 166 -8.55 7.80 -1.35
CA THR A 166 -8.35 7.83 -2.80
C THR A 166 -7.08 8.59 -3.15
N THR A 167 -6.42 8.18 -4.22
CA THR A 167 -5.19 8.83 -4.69
C THR A 167 -5.28 9.18 -6.15
N HIS A 168 -4.90 10.40 -6.52
CA HIS A 168 -4.91 10.88 -7.90
C HIS A 168 -3.50 11.31 -8.33
N VAL A 169 -3.11 10.92 -9.53
CA VAL A 169 -1.85 11.37 -10.16
C VAL A 169 -2.14 12.58 -11.02
N VAL A 170 -1.38 13.65 -10.81
CA VAL A 170 -1.43 14.85 -11.64
C VAL A 170 -0.02 15.14 -12.17
N LEU A 171 0.10 15.35 -13.48
CA LEU A 171 1.38 15.70 -14.10
C LEU A 171 1.70 17.17 -13.90
N GLY A 172 2.99 17.45 -13.74
CA GLY A 172 3.52 18.80 -13.56
C GLY A 172 3.98 19.08 -12.13
N GLY A 173 4.69 20.20 -11.97
CA GLY A 173 5.34 20.56 -10.71
C GLY A 173 6.60 19.73 -10.43
N ALA A 174 7.09 19.81 -9.19
CA ALA A 174 8.21 19.00 -8.69
C ALA A 174 7.67 17.83 -7.85
N THR A 175 8.45 16.76 -7.65
CA THR A 175 8.17 15.74 -6.62
C THR A 175 8.47 16.31 -5.24
N SER A 176 7.57 17.13 -4.72
CA SER A 176 7.70 17.83 -3.44
C SER A 176 6.43 17.70 -2.60
N ALA A 177 6.57 17.76 -1.28
CA ALA A 177 5.43 17.87 -0.36
C ALA A 177 4.66 19.19 -0.51
N THR A 178 5.18 20.15 -1.27
CA THR A 178 4.53 21.44 -1.56
C THR A 178 3.63 21.40 -2.79
N SER A 179 3.91 20.50 -3.75
CA SER A 179 3.09 20.29 -4.95
C SER A 179 1.99 19.26 -4.71
N SER A 180 2.33 18.16 -4.01
CA SER A 180 1.35 17.15 -3.61
C SER A 180 0.50 17.62 -2.43
N ARG A 181 -0.80 17.35 -2.46
CA ARG A 181 -1.77 17.86 -1.48
C ARG A 181 -2.64 16.75 -0.93
N VAL A 182 -2.96 16.86 0.35
CA VAL A 182 -4.00 16.06 1.00
C VAL A 182 -5.24 16.95 1.10
N LEU A 183 -6.37 16.45 0.63
CA LEU A 183 -7.66 17.13 0.57
C LEU A 183 -8.71 16.33 1.33
N ASP A 184 -9.62 17.06 1.95
CA ASP A 184 -10.72 16.45 2.70
C ASP A 184 -11.81 15.99 1.74
N GLY A 185 -12.49 14.92 2.10
CA GLY A 185 -13.56 14.34 1.29
C GLY A 185 -13.09 13.71 -0.02
N VAL A 186 -14.05 13.53 -0.94
CA VAL A 186 -13.89 12.82 -2.21
C VAL A 186 -13.51 13.81 -3.31
N LEU A 187 -12.54 13.42 -4.14
CA LEU A 187 -12.10 14.19 -5.28
C LEU A 187 -12.50 13.49 -6.58
N LEU A 188 -13.31 14.17 -7.38
CA LEU A 188 -13.80 13.66 -8.66
C LEU A 188 -13.01 14.28 -9.83
N PRO A 189 -12.27 13.48 -10.61
CA PRO A 189 -11.63 13.99 -11.82
C PRO A 189 -12.67 14.28 -12.90
N VAL A 190 -12.61 15.48 -13.48
CA VAL A 190 -13.47 15.87 -14.60
C VAL A 190 -12.60 16.02 -15.86
N THR A 191 -12.61 14.99 -16.70
CA THR A 191 -11.87 14.95 -17.96
C THR A 191 -12.57 15.76 -19.04
N ASP A 192 -13.87 15.54 -19.19
CA ASP A 192 -14.62 16.00 -20.36
C ASP A 192 -14.84 17.52 -20.35
N ALA A 193 -14.69 18.15 -21.52
CA ALA A 193 -14.84 19.59 -21.67
C ALA A 193 -16.27 20.10 -21.38
N PRO A 194 -17.36 19.43 -21.80
CA PRO A 194 -18.73 19.89 -21.52
C PRO A 194 -19.05 20.04 -20.02
N PRO A 195 -18.92 19.01 -19.16
CA PRO A 195 -19.20 19.13 -17.73
C PRO A 195 -18.24 20.12 -17.04
N ARG A 196 -16.98 20.18 -17.47
CA ARG A 196 -16.00 21.16 -16.96
C ARG A 196 -16.45 22.59 -17.21
N ASN A 197 -16.94 22.91 -18.41
CA ASN A 197 -17.43 24.24 -18.75
C ASN A 197 -18.67 24.63 -17.93
N VAL A 198 -19.57 23.66 -17.66
CA VAL A 198 -20.74 23.87 -16.79
C VAL A 198 -20.28 24.25 -15.39
N LEU A 199 -19.35 23.47 -14.83
CA LEU A 199 -18.80 23.69 -13.49
C LEU A 199 -18.09 25.03 -13.39
N GLN A 200 -17.29 25.44 -14.37
CA GLN A 200 -16.62 26.74 -14.37
C GLN A 200 -17.59 27.92 -14.44
N ARG A 201 -18.73 27.78 -15.14
CA ARG A 201 -19.76 28.83 -15.23
C ARG A 201 -20.58 28.94 -13.94
N ARG A 202 -20.96 27.80 -13.35
CA ARG A 202 -21.77 27.71 -12.12
C ARG A 202 -20.95 28.00 -10.86
N ILE A 203 -19.70 27.58 -10.85
CA ILE A 203 -18.78 27.64 -9.71
C ILE A 203 -17.57 28.48 -10.12
N SER A 204 -17.50 29.71 -9.63
CA SER A 204 -16.30 30.52 -9.83
C SER A 204 -15.08 29.77 -9.28
N SER A 205 -13.94 29.79 -10.00
CA SER A 205 -12.70 29.10 -9.65
C SER A 205 -12.11 29.63 -8.32
N SER A 206 -12.66 29.20 -7.19
CA SER A 206 -12.25 29.39 -5.78
C SER A 206 -13.45 29.46 -4.82
N ALA A 207 -14.68 29.60 -5.32
CA ALA A 207 -15.87 29.67 -4.48
C ALA A 207 -16.25 28.27 -3.96
N GLU A 208 -16.51 28.19 -2.67
CA GLU A 208 -17.06 27.01 -2.01
C GLU A 208 -18.57 27.12 -1.99
N ILE A 209 -19.25 26.07 -2.45
CA ILE A 209 -20.71 26.00 -2.51
C ILE A 209 -21.18 24.98 -1.49
N SER A 210 -22.02 25.41 -0.56
CA SER A 210 -22.77 24.53 0.33
C SER A 210 -24.04 24.04 -0.37
N ILE A 211 -24.17 22.73 -0.53
CA ILE A 211 -25.37 22.05 -1.03
C ILE A 211 -26.09 21.47 0.19
N THR A 212 -27.32 21.92 0.45
CA THR A 212 -28.15 21.42 1.55
C THR A 212 -29.25 20.52 1.00
N GLY A 213 -29.02 19.20 1.06
CA GLY A 213 -29.94 18.19 0.54
C GLY A 213 -30.12 18.22 -0.98
N GLY A 214 -31.01 17.37 -1.48
CA GLY A 214 -31.28 17.30 -2.91
C GLY A 214 -30.17 16.63 -3.71
N VAL A 215 -29.45 15.70 -3.11
CA VAL A 215 -28.36 14.97 -3.75
C VAL A 215 -28.90 13.65 -4.29
N VAL A 216 -28.68 13.37 -5.57
CA VAL A 216 -29.02 12.08 -6.18
C VAL A 216 -27.76 11.39 -6.63
N VAL A 217 -27.68 10.08 -6.40
CA VAL A 217 -26.56 9.24 -6.78
C VAL A 217 -27.07 8.15 -7.72
N LEU A 218 -26.63 8.20 -8.98
CA LEU A 218 -27.12 7.35 -10.06
C LEU A 218 -26.00 6.44 -10.59
N ALA A 219 -26.27 5.14 -10.65
CA ALA A 219 -25.43 4.10 -11.25
C ALA A 219 -26.02 3.62 -12.59
N GLY A 220 -26.18 4.56 -13.53
CA GLY A 220 -26.76 4.28 -14.84
C GLY A 220 -26.69 5.48 -15.77
N ASP A 221 -27.18 5.30 -16.98
CA ASP A 221 -27.20 6.35 -18.01
C ASP A 221 -28.30 7.37 -17.74
N LEU A 222 -28.00 8.65 -18.01
CA LEU A 222 -28.93 9.76 -17.84
C LEU A 222 -29.31 10.36 -19.20
N ASP A 223 -30.39 9.82 -19.77
CA ASP A 223 -30.84 10.15 -21.13
C ASP A 223 -31.79 11.35 -21.20
N SER A 224 -32.63 11.55 -20.19
CA SER A 224 -33.58 12.66 -20.16
C SER A 224 -33.84 13.16 -18.74
N LEU A 225 -34.09 14.45 -18.61
CA LEU A 225 -34.51 15.10 -17.36
C LEU A 225 -35.78 15.90 -17.64
N GLU A 226 -36.94 15.36 -17.27
CA GLU A 226 -38.18 16.13 -17.25
C GLU A 226 -38.26 16.93 -15.95
N PHE A 227 -37.84 18.20 -16.00
CA PHE A 227 -37.91 19.11 -14.85
C PHE A 227 -39.36 19.44 -14.51
N THR A 228 -39.98 18.70 -13.60
CA THR A 228 -41.17 19.19 -12.92
C THR A 228 -40.75 20.24 -11.89
N THR A 229 -41.43 21.39 -11.91
CA THR A 229 -41.09 22.66 -11.23
C THR A 229 -41.02 22.61 -9.68
N ASN A 230 -40.96 21.43 -9.08
CA ASN A 230 -40.85 21.20 -7.62
C ASN A 230 -39.63 20.34 -7.25
N SER A 231 -38.61 20.24 -8.11
CA SER A 231 -37.46 19.37 -7.87
C SER A 231 -36.62 19.88 -6.69
N SER A 232 -36.77 19.24 -5.55
CA SER A 232 -35.90 19.31 -4.37
C SER A 232 -34.49 18.77 -4.64
N VAL A 233 -34.06 18.69 -5.90
CA VAL A 233 -32.81 18.06 -6.36
C VAL A 233 -31.91 19.17 -6.89
N HIS A 234 -30.70 19.25 -6.33
CA HIS A 234 -29.71 20.26 -6.63
C HIS A 234 -28.51 19.70 -7.40
N VAL A 235 -28.09 18.47 -7.08
CA VAL A 235 -26.92 17.83 -7.69
C VAL A 235 -27.20 16.35 -7.98
N ILE A 236 -26.76 15.88 -9.13
CA ILE A 236 -26.85 14.49 -9.56
C ILE A 236 -25.44 13.98 -9.87
N PHE A 237 -24.98 12.99 -9.12
CA PHE A 237 -23.75 12.26 -9.38
C PHE A 237 -24.06 11.04 -10.25
N VAL A 238 -23.40 10.94 -11.41
CA VAL A 238 -23.72 9.91 -12.40
C VAL A 238 -22.50 9.03 -12.68
N HIS A 239 -22.61 7.74 -12.38
CA HIS A 239 -21.71 6.71 -12.85
C HIS A 239 -22.33 6.02 -14.08
N GLY A 240 -22.11 6.62 -15.25
CA GLY A 240 -22.73 6.22 -16.51
C GLY A 240 -22.58 7.32 -17.57
N GLY A 241 -23.20 7.13 -18.72
CA GLY A 241 -23.27 8.12 -19.78
C GLY A 241 -24.22 9.26 -19.41
N ILE A 242 -23.81 10.50 -19.66
CA ILE A 242 -24.68 11.67 -19.58
C ILE A 242 -24.98 12.13 -21.01
N SER A 243 -26.25 12.13 -21.39
CA SER A 243 -26.63 12.56 -22.73
C SER A 243 -26.33 14.05 -22.96
N PRO A 244 -25.89 14.47 -24.17
CA PRO A 244 -25.67 15.87 -24.52
C PRO A 244 -26.83 16.85 -24.18
N PRO A 245 -28.13 16.52 -24.43
CA PRO A 245 -29.22 17.43 -24.11
C PRO A 245 -29.33 17.71 -22.60
N VAL A 246 -29.03 16.72 -21.75
CA VAL A 246 -29.01 16.90 -20.28
C VAL A 246 -27.90 17.86 -19.86
N ILE A 247 -26.71 17.72 -20.47
CA ILE A 247 -25.59 18.64 -20.23
C ILE A 247 -25.97 20.06 -20.66
N ASP A 248 -26.54 20.24 -21.85
CA ASP A 248 -26.94 21.56 -22.35
C ASP A 248 -28.06 22.20 -21.51
N ALA A 249 -29.01 21.40 -21.01
CA ALA A 249 -30.04 21.86 -20.09
C ALA A 249 -29.44 22.36 -18.76
N SER A 250 -28.44 21.64 -18.23
CA SER A 250 -27.72 22.05 -17.02
C SER A 250 -26.93 23.36 -17.21
N VAL A 251 -26.49 23.68 -18.44
CA VAL A 251 -25.81 24.94 -18.75
C VAL A 251 -26.79 26.11 -18.89
N SER A 252 -27.92 25.87 -19.57
CA SER A 252 -28.83 26.92 -20.02
C SER A 252 -29.81 27.39 -18.94
N THR A 253 -30.19 26.51 -18.01
CA THR A 253 -31.18 26.80 -16.97
C THR A 253 -30.49 26.95 -15.61
N THR A 254 -30.67 28.09 -14.94
CA THR A 254 -30.05 28.37 -13.63
C THR A 254 -30.55 27.45 -12.52
N ASP A 255 -31.83 27.09 -12.57
CA ASP A 255 -32.49 26.24 -11.56
C ASP A 255 -32.38 24.73 -11.85
N ALA A 256 -31.70 24.34 -12.94
CA ALA A 256 -31.47 22.92 -13.24
C ALA A 256 -30.41 22.30 -12.33
N PRO A 257 -30.56 21.02 -11.93
CA PRO A 257 -29.57 20.32 -11.13
C PRO A 257 -28.25 20.18 -11.86
N LEU A 258 -27.17 20.26 -11.10
CA LEU A 258 -25.82 20.09 -11.61
C LEU A 258 -25.53 18.59 -11.78
N CYS A 259 -25.25 18.16 -13.01
CA CYS A 259 -24.87 16.78 -13.30
C CYS A 259 -23.35 16.64 -13.28
N ILE A 260 -22.81 15.77 -12.43
CA ILE A 260 -21.37 15.55 -12.27
C ILE A 260 -21.05 14.09 -12.63
N PRO A 261 -20.20 13.85 -13.64
CA PRO A 261 -19.77 12.50 -13.98
C PRO A 261 -18.82 11.94 -12.91
N VAL A 262 -19.00 10.66 -12.59
CA VAL A 262 -18.20 9.90 -11.63
C VAL A 262 -17.58 8.70 -12.33
N SER A 263 -16.25 8.67 -12.46
CA SER A 263 -15.54 7.62 -13.18
C SER A 263 -15.42 6.30 -12.42
N SER A 264 -15.52 6.33 -11.08
CA SER A 264 -15.30 5.17 -10.22
C SER A 264 -16.52 4.88 -9.35
N TYR A 265 -17.00 3.63 -9.40
CA TYR A 265 -18.11 3.18 -8.55
C TYR A 265 -17.79 3.30 -7.04
N ASN A 266 -16.53 3.15 -6.64
CA ASN A 266 -16.14 3.35 -5.24
C ASN A 266 -16.34 4.81 -4.80
N SER A 267 -16.02 5.77 -5.67
CA SER A 267 -16.29 7.18 -5.40
C SER A 267 -17.78 7.46 -5.36
N LEU A 268 -18.58 6.80 -6.22
CA LEU A 268 -20.04 6.89 -6.19
C LEU A 268 -20.60 6.41 -4.84
N ARG A 269 -20.13 5.27 -4.35
CA ARG A 269 -20.50 4.74 -3.03
C ARG A 269 -20.13 5.70 -1.89
N GLN A 270 -18.93 6.28 -1.93
CA GLN A 270 -18.51 7.27 -0.93
C GLN A 270 -19.42 8.50 -0.93
N LEU A 271 -19.88 8.94 -2.11
CA LEU A 271 -20.83 10.06 -2.22
C LEU A 271 -22.21 9.71 -1.67
N ALA A 272 -22.69 8.48 -1.89
CA ALA A 272 -23.93 7.98 -1.29
C ALA A 272 -23.83 8.00 0.24
N GLU A 273 -22.74 7.46 0.81
CA GLU A 273 -22.49 7.46 2.25
C GLU A 273 -22.40 8.87 2.85
N MET A 274 -21.72 9.80 2.16
CA MET A 274 -21.58 11.19 2.61
C MET A 274 -22.87 12.02 2.50
N SER A 275 -23.69 11.75 1.49
CA SER A 275 -24.95 12.49 1.23
C SER A 275 -26.17 11.90 1.95
N GLY A 276 -26.06 10.65 2.42
CA GLY A 276 -27.20 9.85 2.89
C GLY A 276 -28.13 9.40 1.77
N ALA A 277 -27.73 9.53 0.50
CA ALA A 277 -28.51 9.10 -0.65
C ALA A 277 -28.41 7.57 -0.85
N GLU A 278 -29.45 7.00 -1.45
CA GLU A 278 -29.40 5.62 -1.96
C GLU A 278 -28.89 5.62 -3.41
N ILE A 279 -28.09 4.63 -3.78
CA ILE A 279 -27.62 4.47 -5.16
C ILE A 279 -28.78 3.91 -5.98
N VAL A 280 -29.19 4.63 -7.02
CA VAL A 280 -30.29 4.24 -7.90
C VAL A 280 -29.73 3.84 -9.26
N ASP A 281 -30.25 2.78 -9.88
CA ASP A 281 -29.76 2.29 -11.18
C ASP A 281 -30.39 3.05 -12.37
N SER A 282 -31.62 3.56 -12.22
CA SER A 282 -32.34 4.30 -13.26
C SER A 282 -33.02 5.55 -12.72
N TRP A 283 -33.01 6.63 -13.49
CA TRP A 283 -33.68 7.88 -13.13
C TRP A 283 -35.19 7.71 -12.91
N ASP A 284 -35.83 6.82 -13.68
CA ASP A 284 -37.27 6.56 -13.59
C ASP A 284 -37.68 5.84 -12.30
N GLU A 285 -36.71 5.19 -11.64
CA GLU A 285 -36.90 4.46 -10.38
C GLU A 285 -36.58 5.32 -9.16
N LEU A 286 -36.30 6.61 -9.34
CA LEU A 286 -35.94 7.52 -8.27
C LEU A 286 -37.12 7.73 -7.29
N LEU A 287 -36.97 7.18 -6.09
CA LEU A 287 -37.91 7.39 -5.00
C LEU A 287 -37.51 8.60 -4.13
N PRO A 288 -38.47 9.32 -3.51
CA PRO A 288 -38.16 10.48 -2.68
C PRO A 288 -37.24 10.19 -1.48
N ASN A 289 -37.25 8.96 -0.96
CA ASN A 289 -36.38 8.51 0.14
C ASN A 289 -34.95 8.21 -0.30
N ALA A 290 -34.70 8.04 -1.61
CA ALA A 290 -33.36 7.82 -2.15
C ALA A 290 -32.56 9.12 -2.27
N ILE A 291 -33.21 10.29 -2.14
CA ILE A 291 -32.58 11.60 -2.23
C ILE A 291 -31.82 11.89 -0.94
N GLY A 292 -30.53 12.19 -1.06
CA GLY A 292 -29.68 12.59 0.04
C GLY A 292 -30.06 13.96 0.59
N HIS A 293 -30.10 14.06 1.93
CA HIS A 293 -30.49 15.28 2.65
C HIS A 293 -29.35 15.92 3.42
N GLU A 294 -28.18 15.28 3.48
CA GLU A 294 -27.01 15.79 4.20
C GLU A 294 -26.42 17.04 3.52
N CYS A 295 -25.71 17.83 4.31
CA CYS A 295 -25.02 19.04 3.84
C CYS A 295 -23.63 18.69 3.30
N LEU A 296 -23.37 19.06 2.04
CA LEU A 296 -22.09 18.86 1.38
C LEU A 296 -21.49 20.20 0.95
N GLN A 297 -20.18 20.33 1.11
CA GLN A 297 -19.40 21.42 0.55
C GLN A 297 -18.74 20.96 -0.75
N MET A 298 -18.91 21.75 -1.80
CA MET A 298 -18.36 21.47 -3.12
C MET A 298 -17.41 22.59 -3.54
N LYS A 299 -16.25 22.20 -4.09
CA LYS A 299 -15.23 23.13 -4.57
C LYS A 299 -14.58 22.63 -5.85
N THR A 300 -14.48 23.50 -6.86
CA THR A 300 -13.74 23.20 -8.08
C THR A 300 -12.25 23.52 -7.89
N LEU A 301 -11.39 22.58 -8.28
CA LEU A 301 -9.94 22.70 -8.22
C LEU A 301 -9.35 22.53 -9.62
N GLU A 302 -8.46 23.44 -10.00
CA GLU A 302 -7.69 23.32 -11.23
C GLU A 302 -6.21 23.23 -10.91
N PHE A 303 -5.55 22.28 -11.56
CA PHE A 303 -4.11 22.11 -11.48
C PHE A 303 -3.52 22.45 -12.84
N SER A 304 -2.60 23.42 -12.85
CA SER A 304 -1.93 23.87 -14.06
C SER A 304 -1.03 22.76 -14.61
N VAL A 305 -1.49 22.07 -15.65
CA VAL A 305 -0.66 21.18 -16.46
C VAL A 305 -0.09 22.04 -17.61
N SER A 306 1.24 22.05 -17.77
CA SER A 306 1.86 22.52 -19.00
C SER A 306 1.34 21.63 -20.13
N ARG A 307 0.45 22.16 -20.97
CA ARG A 307 -0.23 21.42 -22.05
C ARG A 307 0.79 20.80 -23.02
N SER A 308 1.16 19.55 -22.78
CA SER A 308 1.65 18.64 -23.82
C SER A 308 0.44 17.87 -24.38
N GLN A 309 0.41 17.67 -25.69
CA GLN A 309 -0.80 17.33 -26.46
C GLN A 309 -1.39 15.93 -26.21
N ASP A 310 -0.76 15.06 -25.42
CA ASP A 310 -1.05 13.61 -25.47
C ASP A 310 -1.33 12.89 -24.14
N ASP A 311 -1.47 13.57 -22.99
CA ASP A 311 -1.82 12.88 -21.73
C ASP A 311 -3.15 13.38 -21.15
N GLU A 312 -4.21 12.57 -21.31
CA GLU A 312 -5.56 12.72 -20.73
C GLU A 312 -5.58 12.53 -19.19
N LEU A 313 -4.69 13.18 -18.45
CA LEU A 313 -4.80 13.24 -17.00
C LEU A 313 -5.63 14.47 -16.61
N ALA A 314 -6.73 14.24 -15.89
CA ALA A 314 -7.66 15.28 -15.49
C ALA A 314 -6.92 16.42 -14.77
N SER A 315 -6.97 17.61 -15.37
CA SER A 315 -6.42 18.86 -14.80
C SER A 315 -7.44 19.62 -13.96
N SER A 316 -8.72 19.21 -14.02
CA SER A 316 -9.81 19.78 -13.24
C SER A 316 -10.42 18.70 -12.35
N PHE A 317 -10.69 19.06 -11.11
CA PHE A 317 -11.30 18.19 -10.12
C PHE A 317 -12.43 18.91 -9.40
N VAL A 318 -13.42 18.15 -8.95
CA VAL A 318 -14.45 18.61 -8.01
C VAL A 318 -14.18 17.94 -6.67
N GLN A 319 -13.89 18.74 -5.66
CA GLN A 319 -13.75 18.28 -4.28
C GLN A 319 -15.12 18.37 -3.60
N ILE A 320 -15.53 17.29 -2.96
CA ILE A 320 -16.80 17.17 -2.23
C ILE A 320 -16.46 16.77 -0.80
N MET A 321 -16.90 17.57 0.16
CA MET A 321 -16.60 17.41 1.58
C MET A 321 -17.91 17.34 2.37
N PRO A 322 -18.03 16.44 3.36
CA PRO A 322 -19.09 16.49 4.35
C PRO A 322 -18.81 17.64 5.32
N ASP A 323 -19.87 18.23 5.89
CA ASP A 323 -19.77 19.27 6.93
C ASP A 323 -19.42 18.68 8.32
N THR A 324 -18.30 17.95 8.39
CA THR A 324 -17.86 17.24 9.61
C THR A 324 -16.39 17.53 9.93
N ARG A 325 -16.06 17.52 11.23
CA ARG A 325 -14.68 17.78 11.71
C ARG A 325 -13.69 16.66 11.36
N CYS A 326 -14.15 15.42 11.43
CA CYS A 326 -13.39 14.25 10.99
C CYS A 326 -13.99 13.73 9.70
N GLN A 327 -13.12 13.30 8.80
CA GLN A 327 -13.50 12.89 7.47
C GLN A 327 -13.59 11.36 7.43
N GLN A 328 -14.68 10.84 6.86
CA GLN A 328 -14.79 9.41 6.54
C GLN A 328 -13.88 9.05 5.35
N HIS A 329 -13.60 10.03 4.50
CA HIS A 329 -12.81 9.87 3.29
C HIS A 329 -11.81 11.01 3.07
N VAL A 330 -10.62 10.70 2.57
CA VAL A 330 -9.56 11.67 2.25
C VAL A 330 -9.00 11.40 0.85
N SER A 331 -8.82 12.46 0.09
CA SER A 331 -8.23 12.39 -1.25
C SER A 331 -6.79 12.91 -1.25
N VAL A 332 -5.86 12.14 -1.79
CA VAL A 332 -4.44 12.52 -1.91
C VAL A 332 -4.10 12.79 -3.37
N ILE A 333 -3.71 14.01 -3.67
CA ILE A 333 -3.17 14.38 -4.98
C ILE A 333 -1.66 14.27 -4.92
N VAL A 334 -1.11 13.44 -5.81
CA VAL A 334 0.31 13.27 -5.99
C VAL A 334 0.73 13.93 -7.30
N GLN A 335 1.60 14.93 -7.18
CA GLN A 335 2.15 15.65 -8.31
C GLN A 335 3.61 15.25 -8.55
N GLY A 336 3.95 15.05 -9.82
CA GLY A 336 5.32 14.78 -10.22
C GLY A 336 5.61 15.24 -11.65
N PRO A 337 6.90 15.49 -11.96
CA PRO A 337 7.32 16.00 -13.26
C PRO A 337 7.16 14.95 -14.37
N THR A 338 7.13 13.66 -14.03
CA THR A 338 6.86 12.56 -14.95
C THR A 338 5.84 11.60 -14.34
N LYS A 339 5.08 10.90 -15.19
CA LYS A 339 4.12 9.87 -14.77
C LYS A 339 4.77 8.83 -13.85
N SER A 340 5.96 8.36 -14.20
CA SER A 340 6.71 7.37 -13.41
C SER A 340 7.01 7.84 -11.99
N LEU A 341 7.50 9.08 -11.83
CA LEU A 341 7.85 9.61 -10.50
C LEU A 341 6.62 9.91 -9.66
N ALA A 342 5.54 10.41 -10.28
CA ALA A 342 4.29 10.65 -9.59
C ALA A 342 3.62 9.34 -9.13
N GLU A 343 3.63 8.32 -9.99
CA GLU A 343 3.12 7.00 -9.71
C GLU A 343 3.94 6.27 -8.63
N GLU A 344 5.26 6.41 -8.65
CA GLU A 344 6.13 5.90 -7.57
C GLU A 344 5.81 6.58 -6.23
N LEU A 345 5.68 7.90 -6.20
CA LEU A 345 5.31 8.63 -4.99
C LEU A 345 3.92 8.24 -4.49
N ARG A 346 2.96 8.02 -5.39
CA ARG A 346 1.61 7.51 -5.05
C ARG A 346 1.69 6.15 -4.39
N ASN A 347 2.39 5.21 -5.01
CA ASN A 347 2.51 3.84 -4.51
C ASN A 347 3.24 3.78 -3.17
N GLU A 348 4.28 4.59 -2.98
CA GLU A 348 4.98 4.70 -1.70
C GLU A 348 4.11 5.39 -0.63
N THR A 349 3.29 6.39 -0.99
CA THR A 349 2.35 7.03 -0.05
C THR A 349 1.31 6.02 0.45
N ILE A 350 0.69 5.26 -0.46
CA ILE A 350 -0.27 4.21 -0.11
C ILE A 350 0.39 3.17 0.81
N LYS A 351 1.61 2.72 0.47
CA LYS A 351 2.35 1.79 1.33
C LYS A 351 2.51 2.36 2.74
N VAL A 352 2.98 3.60 2.89
CA VAL A 352 3.18 4.19 4.22
C VAL A 352 1.86 4.31 4.99
N ILE A 353 0.75 4.67 4.34
CA ILE A 353 -0.57 4.67 4.99
C ILE A 353 -0.91 3.25 5.48
N SER A 354 -0.71 2.22 4.65
CA SER A 354 -0.88 0.83 5.06
C SER A 354 0.06 0.45 6.22
N ARG A 355 1.33 0.89 6.21
CA ARG A 355 2.28 0.63 7.31
C ARG A 355 1.75 1.19 8.63
N LEU A 356 1.32 2.46 8.62
CA LEU A 356 0.77 3.16 9.79
C LEU A 356 -0.47 2.42 10.31
N ARG A 357 -1.40 2.10 9.41
CA ARG A 357 -2.64 1.38 9.72
C ARG A 357 -2.36 0.01 10.35
N ASN A 358 -1.46 -0.77 9.76
CA ASN A 358 -1.11 -2.11 10.21
C ASN A 358 -0.42 -2.09 11.57
N ALA A 359 0.48 -1.13 11.80
CA ALA A 359 1.17 -0.97 13.08
C ALA A 359 0.19 -0.60 14.21
N LEU A 360 -0.74 0.32 13.94
CA LEU A 360 -1.79 0.70 14.91
C LEU A 360 -2.73 -0.47 15.22
N ARG A 361 -3.19 -1.20 14.20
CA ARG A 361 -4.04 -2.39 14.34
C ARG A 361 -3.39 -3.51 15.14
N SER A 362 -2.10 -3.78 14.88
CA SER A 362 -1.39 -4.84 15.58
C SER A 362 -0.99 -4.43 16.99
N GLY A 363 -0.68 -3.15 17.22
CA GLY A 363 0.00 -2.68 18.43
C GLY A 363 1.45 -3.14 18.52
N TYR A 364 2.00 -3.72 17.45
CA TYR A 364 3.34 -4.31 17.39
C TYR A 364 4.08 -4.00 16.09
N VAL A 365 5.37 -3.76 16.22
CA VAL A 365 6.34 -3.69 15.11
C VAL A 365 7.40 -4.78 15.25
N LEU A 366 8.18 -5.00 14.20
CA LEU A 366 9.29 -5.94 14.15
C LEU A 366 10.60 -5.19 13.85
N PRO A 367 11.74 -5.66 14.38
CA PRO A 367 13.03 -5.08 14.03
C PRO A 367 13.35 -5.31 12.55
N GLY A 368 13.64 -4.21 11.83
CA GLY A 368 13.93 -4.22 10.39
C GLY A 368 15.41 -4.52 10.06
N ASN A 369 15.88 -3.96 8.95
CA ASN A 369 17.30 -3.98 8.52
C ASN A 369 17.94 -5.38 8.42
N GLY A 370 17.13 -6.40 8.09
CA GLY A 370 17.59 -7.78 7.93
C GLY A 370 17.82 -8.56 9.23
N GLY A 371 17.59 -7.93 10.40
CA GLY A 371 17.72 -8.60 11.70
C GLY A 371 16.69 -9.71 11.88
N PHE A 372 15.43 -9.43 11.52
CA PHE A 372 14.36 -10.43 11.50
C PHE A 372 14.72 -11.68 10.68
N TRP A 373 15.25 -11.51 9.47
CA TRP A 373 15.64 -12.63 8.61
C TRP A 373 16.82 -13.43 9.14
N CYS A 374 17.77 -12.77 9.80
CA CYS A 374 18.88 -13.46 10.47
C CYS A 374 18.41 -14.27 11.68
N ALA A 375 17.43 -13.76 12.43
CA ALA A 375 16.79 -14.50 13.51
C ALA A 375 16.01 -15.71 13.00
N CYS A 376 15.25 -15.57 11.92
CA CYS A 376 14.56 -16.70 11.26
C CYS A 376 15.57 -17.75 10.79
N ALA A 377 16.69 -17.35 10.17
CA ALA A 377 17.75 -18.27 9.78
C ALA A 377 18.36 -19.00 10.98
N ALA A 378 18.55 -18.32 12.11
CA ALA A 378 19.04 -18.91 13.35
C ALA A 378 18.05 -19.94 13.92
N ALA A 379 16.76 -19.62 13.96
CA ALA A 379 15.70 -20.51 14.44
C ALA A 379 15.58 -21.77 13.56
N VAL A 380 15.56 -21.60 12.24
CA VAL A 380 15.52 -22.70 11.27
C VAL A 380 16.77 -23.59 11.39
N LYS A 381 17.94 -23.01 11.63
CA LYS A 381 19.16 -23.78 11.87
C LYS A 381 19.09 -24.63 13.14
N GLN A 382 18.44 -24.13 14.19
CA GLN A 382 18.21 -24.89 15.41
C GLN A 382 17.20 -26.02 15.17
N GLU A 383 16.14 -25.75 14.42
CA GLU A 383 15.15 -26.76 14.03
C GLU A 383 15.76 -27.88 13.19
N ALA A 384 16.59 -27.53 12.18
CA ALA A 384 17.29 -28.51 11.36
C ALA A 384 18.18 -29.45 12.20
N LYS A 385 18.79 -28.94 13.29
CA LYS A 385 19.55 -29.77 14.24
C LYS A 385 18.66 -30.66 15.09
N ALA A 386 17.48 -30.19 15.49
CA ALA A 386 16.50 -30.99 16.23
C ALA A 386 15.97 -32.15 15.37
N LEU A 387 15.81 -31.90 14.07
CA LEU A 387 15.40 -32.88 13.06
C LEU A 387 16.53 -33.78 12.57
N ALA A 388 17.69 -33.82 13.23
CA ALA A 388 18.85 -34.60 12.78
C ALA A 388 18.56 -36.11 12.60
N SER A 389 17.56 -36.66 13.30
CA SER A 389 17.09 -38.04 13.11
C SER A 389 16.34 -38.28 11.79
N GLN A 390 15.85 -37.22 11.15
CA GLN A 390 15.13 -37.25 9.88
C GLN A 390 15.97 -36.56 8.81
N GLU A 391 16.96 -37.27 8.25
CA GLU A 391 18.02 -36.70 7.40
C GLU A 391 17.48 -35.83 6.24
N LEU A 392 16.45 -36.29 5.52
CA LEU A 392 15.85 -35.53 4.41
C LEU A 392 15.20 -34.23 4.88
N LEU A 393 14.48 -34.25 6.01
CA LEU A 393 13.82 -33.07 6.57
C LEU A 393 14.82 -32.10 7.20
N SER A 394 15.86 -32.61 7.88
CA SER A 394 16.99 -31.82 8.36
C SER A 394 17.70 -31.12 7.20
N PHE A 395 18.01 -31.85 6.13
CA PHE A 395 18.65 -31.31 4.94
C PHE A 395 17.79 -30.23 4.25
N ALA A 396 16.52 -30.52 4.02
CA ALA A 396 15.58 -29.56 3.41
C ALA A 396 15.41 -28.30 4.28
N THR A 397 15.31 -28.45 5.60
CA THR A 397 15.24 -27.33 6.55
C THR A 397 16.55 -26.53 6.57
N ALA A 398 17.70 -27.18 6.46
CA ALA A 398 19.00 -26.50 6.37
C ALA A 398 19.18 -25.71 5.06
N ARG A 399 18.62 -26.18 3.94
CA ARG A 399 18.63 -25.42 2.66
C ARG A 399 17.85 -24.11 2.77
N LEU A 400 16.78 -24.07 3.56
CA LEU A 400 15.99 -22.87 3.79
C LEU A 400 16.78 -21.73 4.45
N MET A 401 17.71 -22.09 5.34
CA MET A 401 18.65 -21.14 5.93
C MET A 401 19.52 -20.46 4.86
N ASP A 402 19.88 -21.16 3.78
CA ASP A 402 20.66 -20.59 2.69
C ASP A 402 19.85 -19.51 1.95
N SER A 403 18.54 -19.70 1.75
CA SER A 403 17.65 -18.69 1.15
C SER A 403 17.58 -17.41 1.99
N PHE A 404 17.42 -17.51 3.32
CA PHE A 404 17.47 -16.33 4.20
C PHE A 404 18.84 -15.67 4.24
N THR A 405 19.90 -16.46 4.10
CA THR A 405 21.27 -15.93 4.01
C THR A 405 21.46 -15.15 2.71
N GLN A 406 20.98 -15.68 1.58
CA GLN A 406 21.01 -15.00 0.29
C GLN A 406 20.21 -13.70 0.34
N LEU A 407 19.03 -13.71 0.95
CA LEU A 407 18.25 -12.49 1.16
C LEU A 407 19.03 -11.43 1.93
N GLY A 408 19.67 -11.81 3.03
CA GLY A 408 20.55 -10.91 3.79
C GLY A 408 21.67 -10.34 2.92
N VAL A 409 22.31 -11.18 2.08
CA VAL A 409 23.38 -10.73 1.17
C VAL A 409 22.84 -9.76 0.11
N ILE A 410 21.66 -10.02 -0.46
CA ILE A 410 21.02 -9.13 -1.44
C ILE A 410 20.68 -7.78 -0.81
N LEU A 411 20.19 -7.76 0.43
CA LEU A 411 19.91 -6.51 1.14
C LEU A 411 21.19 -5.70 1.36
N VAL A 412 22.31 -6.35 1.69
CA VAL A 412 23.62 -5.69 1.79
C VAL A 412 24.11 -5.22 0.43
N GLU A 413 23.96 -6.04 -0.61
CA GLU A 413 24.33 -5.71 -1.98
C GLU A 413 23.62 -4.45 -2.49
N ASN A 414 22.33 -4.32 -2.18
CA ASN A 414 21.53 -3.17 -2.54
C ASN A 414 21.64 -2.03 -1.50
N SER A 415 22.66 -2.01 -0.64
CA SER A 415 22.90 -0.93 0.33
C SER A 415 24.10 -0.09 -0.09
N ASP A 416 24.21 1.16 0.40
CA ASP A 416 25.29 2.12 0.06
C ASP A 416 26.68 1.70 0.58
N VAL A 417 26.86 0.45 1.02
CA VAL A 417 28.16 -0.03 1.46
C VAL A 417 29.04 -0.19 0.22
N GLU A 418 30.29 0.28 0.33
CA GLU A 418 31.36 0.25 -0.68
C GLU A 418 31.46 -1.08 -1.44
N ASN A 419 32.29 -1.16 -2.49
CA ASN A 419 32.59 -2.36 -3.31
C ASN A 419 33.10 -3.57 -2.48
N ASP A 420 32.25 -4.08 -1.62
CA ASP A 420 32.44 -5.23 -0.76
C ASP A 420 32.29 -6.47 -1.62
N SER A 421 33.29 -7.34 -1.59
CA SER A 421 33.20 -8.64 -2.24
C SER A 421 31.98 -9.42 -1.71
N PHE A 422 31.43 -10.32 -2.53
CA PHE A 422 30.36 -11.23 -2.10
C PHE A 422 30.67 -11.93 -0.76
N PHE A 423 31.92 -12.33 -0.54
CA PHE A 423 32.36 -12.99 0.69
C PHE A 423 32.35 -12.05 1.91
N SER A 424 32.66 -10.76 1.75
CA SER A 424 32.54 -9.76 2.81
C SER A 424 31.09 -9.64 3.27
N ARG A 425 30.16 -9.48 2.31
CA ARG A 425 28.72 -9.39 2.56
C ARG A 425 28.18 -10.65 3.24
N LEU A 426 28.57 -11.83 2.74
CA LEU A 426 28.21 -13.12 3.33
C LEU A 426 28.74 -13.29 4.75
N ALA A 427 29.98 -12.87 5.01
CA ALA A 427 30.58 -12.93 6.35
C ALA A 427 29.84 -12.03 7.34
N ARG A 428 29.41 -10.83 6.91
CA ARG A 428 28.62 -9.92 7.71
C ARG A 428 27.28 -10.53 8.12
N VAL A 429 26.52 -11.04 7.15
CA VAL A 429 25.23 -11.73 7.40
C VAL A 429 25.40 -12.93 8.33
N ARG A 430 26.39 -13.80 8.06
CA ARG A 430 26.67 -14.96 8.90
C ARG A 430 27.11 -14.60 10.31
N THR A 431 27.78 -13.47 10.50
CA THR A 431 28.18 -12.99 11.83
C THR A 431 26.95 -12.63 12.66
N VAL A 432 26.01 -11.89 12.07
CA VAL A 432 24.72 -11.56 12.72
C VAL A 432 23.93 -12.83 13.03
N GLN A 433 23.80 -13.76 12.09
CA GLN A 433 23.14 -15.05 12.31
C GLN A 433 23.79 -15.85 13.47
N LYS A 434 25.14 -15.90 13.52
CA LYS A 434 25.87 -16.57 14.60
C LYS A 434 25.61 -15.92 15.96
N ARG A 435 25.51 -14.58 16.03
CA ARG A 435 25.14 -13.87 17.25
C ARG A 435 23.76 -14.28 17.73
N PHE A 436 22.75 -14.30 16.85
CA PHE A 436 21.41 -14.79 17.20
C PHE A 436 21.44 -16.21 17.75
N VAL A 437 22.11 -17.14 17.06
CA VAL A 437 22.22 -18.53 17.52
C VAL A 437 22.86 -18.61 18.91
N ARG A 438 23.99 -17.92 19.12
CA ARG A 438 24.72 -17.94 20.39
C ARG A 438 23.87 -17.37 21.52
N SER A 439 23.28 -16.20 21.33
CA SER A 439 22.49 -15.54 22.39
C SER A 439 21.24 -16.34 22.76
N VAL A 440 20.56 -16.94 21.78
CA VAL A 440 19.42 -17.83 22.05
C VAL A 440 19.85 -19.09 22.79
N GLN A 441 21.04 -19.64 22.51
CA GLN A 441 21.59 -20.78 23.24
C GLN A 441 22.00 -20.43 24.68
N ASP A 442 22.57 -19.23 24.88
CA ASP A 442 23.10 -18.81 26.18
C ASP A 442 21.98 -18.50 27.20
N VAL A 443 20.91 -17.82 26.78
CA VAL A 443 19.84 -17.37 27.70
C VAL A 443 18.45 -17.94 27.42
N GLY A 444 18.26 -18.61 26.28
CA GLY A 444 16.96 -19.11 25.82
C GLY A 444 16.14 -18.06 25.07
N ALA A 445 15.38 -18.49 24.04
CA ALA A 445 14.66 -17.57 23.15
C ALA A 445 13.68 -16.61 23.89
N PRO A 446 12.86 -17.07 24.86
CA PRO A 446 11.93 -16.16 25.54
C PRO A 446 12.61 -15.04 26.34
N LYS A 447 13.78 -15.32 26.93
CA LYS A 447 14.56 -14.31 27.67
C LYS A 447 15.32 -13.39 26.71
N PHE A 448 15.93 -13.97 25.66
CA PHE A 448 16.68 -13.22 24.66
C PHE A 448 15.81 -12.19 23.92
N TYR A 449 14.58 -12.54 23.57
CA TYR A 449 13.66 -11.62 22.88
C TYR A 449 12.81 -10.75 23.83
N SER A 450 13.10 -10.77 25.14
CA SER A 450 12.43 -9.89 26.08
C SER A 450 12.90 -8.45 25.95
N CYS A 451 12.12 -7.50 26.47
CA CYS A 451 12.49 -6.08 26.50
C CYS A 451 13.81 -5.80 27.24
N TYR A 452 14.25 -6.72 28.10
CA TYR A 452 15.48 -6.58 28.90
C TYR A 452 16.76 -6.94 28.15
N TYR A 453 16.67 -7.47 26.93
CA TYR A 453 17.85 -7.84 26.14
C TYR A 453 18.06 -6.92 24.94
N ASP A 454 19.32 -6.78 24.55
CA ASP A 454 19.75 -5.85 23.50
C ASP A 454 19.66 -6.43 22.08
N PHE A 455 18.72 -7.35 21.81
CA PHE A 455 18.55 -7.96 20.48
C PHE A 455 18.10 -6.95 19.41
N ARG A 456 17.74 -5.74 19.85
CA ARG A 456 17.37 -4.62 18.99
C ARG A 456 18.59 -3.88 18.47
N SER A 457 19.74 -3.97 19.14
CA SER A 457 20.92 -3.16 18.80
C SER A 457 21.44 -3.38 17.38
N ILE A 458 22.30 -2.46 16.96
CA ILE A 458 22.96 -2.52 15.64
C ILE A 458 23.75 -3.82 15.42
N GLU A 459 24.14 -4.52 16.50
CA GLU A 459 24.84 -5.80 16.41
C GLU A 459 23.99 -6.93 15.82
N TYR A 460 22.67 -6.79 15.88
CA TYR A 460 21.67 -7.72 15.38
C TYR A 460 21.02 -7.26 14.07
N ALA A 461 21.51 -6.17 13.48
CA ALA A 461 21.10 -5.66 12.17
C ALA A 461 22.15 -5.99 11.09
N VAL A 462 21.69 -6.23 9.86
CA VAL A 462 22.56 -6.51 8.70
C VAL A 462 22.94 -5.21 7.97
N LEU A 463 22.02 -4.25 7.96
CA LEU A 463 22.22 -2.91 7.40
C LEU A 463 22.55 -1.93 8.53
N ALA A 464 23.58 -1.12 8.32
CA ALA A 464 23.94 -0.04 9.24
C ALA A 464 22.96 1.14 9.06
N SER A 465 22.44 1.70 10.16
CA SER A 465 21.76 3.00 10.12
C SER A 465 22.81 4.09 9.90
N LYS A 466 22.57 5.03 8.98
CA LYS A 466 23.46 6.20 8.87
C LYS A 466 23.33 7.03 10.15
N MET A 467 24.46 7.51 10.69
CA MET A 467 24.58 8.35 11.89
C MET A 467 23.91 9.74 11.79
N THR A 468 23.21 10.07 10.70
CA THR A 468 22.65 11.41 10.41
C THR A 468 21.16 11.55 10.72
N GLU A 469 20.56 10.57 11.41
CA GLU A 469 19.14 10.52 11.74
C GLU A 469 18.93 10.86 13.22
N PRO A 470 17.79 11.45 13.62
CA PRO A 470 17.60 11.99 14.97
C PRO A 470 17.71 10.88 16.02
N GLU A 471 18.79 10.92 16.79
CA GLU A 471 19.04 10.01 17.91
C GLU A 471 17.85 10.08 18.89
N SER A 472 17.25 8.94 19.23
CA SER A 472 16.45 8.85 20.46
C SER A 472 17.32 9.28 21.64
N GLU A 473 16.76 9.74 22.76
CA GLU A 473 17.53 10.05 23.97
C GLU A 473 18.44 8.88 24.45
N ASP A 474 18.17 7.63 24.02
CA ASP A 474 18.99 6.43 24.23
C ASP A 474 19.99 6.06 23.09
N GLY A 475 20.16 6.90 22.06
CA GLY A 475 21.08 6.65 20.92
C GLY A 475 20.69 5.49 19.99
N ARG A 476 19.44 5.04 20.01
CA ARG A 476 18.96 3.81 19.36
C ARG A 476 18.02 4.12 18.20
N LEU A 477 18.57 4.15 16.99
CA LEU A 477 17.79 4.35 15.77
C LEU A 477 17.40 2.99 15.16
N PHE A 478 16.12 2.63 15.25
CA PHE A 478 15.61 1.36 14.73
C PHE A 478 14.59 1.61 13.62
N HIS A 479 14.97 1.32 12.38
CA HIS A 479 13.98 1.05 11.34
C HIS A 479 13.24 -0.24 11.70
N VAL A 480 11.91 -0.17 11.61
CA VAL A 480 11.03 -1.28 11.96
C VAL A 480 10.14 -1.66 10.78
N ASP A 481 9.71 -2.92 10.77
CA ASP A 481 8.73 -3.46 9.84
C ASP A 481 7.42 -3.81 10.56
N GLU A 482 6.32 -3.92 9.82
CA GLU A 482 5.01 -4.20 10.41
C GLU A 482 4.83 -5.68 10.70
N TYR A 483 4.43 -6.00 11.93
CA TYR A 483 4.24 -7.38 12.38
C TYR A 483 3.20 -8.15 11.54
N ASN A 484 2.01 -7.58 11.35
CA ASN A 484 0.93 -8.26 10.62
C ASN A 484 1.26 -8.44 9.13
N SER A 485 1.89 -7.43 8.50
CA SER A 485 2.32 -7.50 7.11
C SER A 485 3.36 -8.58 6.89
N MET A 486 4.38 -8.62 7.74
CA MET A 486 5.43 -9.63 7.68
C MET A 486 4.85 -11.04 7.88
N ALA A 487 3.99 -11.24 8.89
CA ALA A 487 3.36 -12.53 9.15
C ALA A 487 2.46 -12.98 8.00
N SER A 488 1.66 -12.08 7.42
CA SER A 488 0.83 -12.38 6.24
C SER A 488 1.68 -12.76 5.03
N ALA A 489 2.72 -11.97 4.73
CA ALA A 489 3.60 -12.21 3.60
C ALA A 489 4.32 -13.56 3.72
N ILE A 490 4.76 -13.95 4.92
CA ILE A 490 5.34 -15.27 5.19
C ILE A 490 4.33 -16.38 4.89
N ARG A 491 3.11 -16.30 5.43
CA ARG A 491 2.09 -17.34 5.19
C ARG A 491 1.77 -17.47 3.70
N LYS A 492 1.57 -16.35 3.01
CA LYS A 492 1.23 -16.35 1.58
C LYS A 492 2.39 -16.87 0.73
N SER A 493 3.64 -16.55 1.06
CA SER A 493 4.79 -17.05 0.32
C SER A 493 4.95 -18.57 0.45
N PHE A 494 4.80 -19.11 1.67
CA PHE A 494 4.78 -20.56 1.89
C PHE A 494 3.57 -21.22 1.21
N ARG A 495 2.40 -20.56 1.21
CA ARG A 495 1.19 -21.06 0.53
C ARG A 495 1.38 -21.15 -0.99
N VAL A 496 1.96 -20.14 -1.63
CA VAL A 496 2.30 -20.17 -3.06
C VAL A 496 3.16 -21.38 -3.37
N ILE A 497 4.23 -21.60 -2.60
CA ILE A 497 5.12 -22.75 -2.79
C ILE A 497 4.36 -24.08 -2.63
N GLN A 498 3.52 -24.23 -1.60
CA GLN A 498 2.69 -25.43 -1.42
C GLN A 498 1.77 -25.68 -2.62
N LEU A 499 1.13 -24.64 -3.15
CA LEU A 499 0.26 -24.77 -4.31
C LEU A 499 1.03 -25.23 -5.54
N LEU A 500 2.19 -24.64 -5.82
CA LEU A 500 3.04 -25.00 -6.97
C LEU A 500 3.54 -26.45 -6.90
N LEU A 501 3.82 -26.94 -5.70
CA LEU A 501 4.25 -28.33 -5.48
C LEU A 501 3.11 -29.34 -5.60
N ASN A 502 1.88 -28.91 -5.32
CA ASN A 502 0.71 -29.76 -5.36
C ASN A 502 -0.03 -29.72 -6.71
N VAL A 503 0.43 -28.95 -7.70
CA VAL A 503 -0.19 -28.90 -9.03
C VAL A 503 -0.22 -30.28 -9.68
N ASP A 504 0.80 -31.11 -9.46
CA ASP A 504 0.85 -32.49 -9.95
C ASP A 504 -0.24 -33.40 -9.32
N HIS A 505 -0.75 -33.04 -8.15
CA HIS A 505 -1.85 -33.75 -7.47
C HIS A 505 -3.24 -33.28 -7.88
N HIS A 506 -3.36 -32.07 -8.43
CA HIS A 506 -4.61 -31.50 -8.91
C HIS A 506 -4.78 -31.83 -10.41
N GLN A 507 -5.00 -33.10 -10.72
CA GLN A 507 -5.59 -33.48 -12.00
C GLN A 507 -7.00 -32.88 -12.06
N ILE A 508 -7.19 -31.90 -12.94
CA ILE A 508 -8.49 -31.48 -13.42
C ILE A 508 -9.04 -32.67 -14.22
N ASN A 509 -10.01 -33.39 -13.64
CA ASN A 509 -10.85 -34.33 -14.38
C ASN A 509 -11.80 -33.58 -15.30
#